data_AF-A0A3M2CY99-F1
#
_entry.id   AF-A0A3M2CY99-F1
#
_cell.length_a   1.000
_cell.length_b   1.000
_cell.length_c   1.000
_cell.angle_alpha   90.00
_cell.angle_beta   90.00
_cell.angle_gamma   90.00
#
_symmetry.space_group_name_H-M   'P 1'
#
loop_
_entity.id
_entity.type
_entity.pdbx_description
1 polymer ?
#
loop_
_entity_poly.entity_id
_entity_poly.type
_entity_poly.pdbx_seq_one_letter_code
_entity_poly.pdbx_strand_id
1 'polypeptide(L)'
;MGLKDDLRQKMETQLAEWDASLERFRERLKELQAKAEQLEGQAKTECQELVSKAKDMIHELETKLEAGRKELERVKEATDEAWEDLKANIQSAWDRAKSGIEAGWARLKEALDQASSKLKSS
;
A
#
# COMPACT_ATOMS: atom_id res chain seq x y z
N MET A 1 3.88 -15.42 -25.00
CA MET A 1 3.19 -14.18 -24.59
C MET A 1 3.93 -13.01 -25.24
N GLY A 2 3.21 -11.96 -25.61
CA GLY A 2 3.85 -10.71 -26.06
C GLY A 2 4.32 -9.89 -24.86
N LEU A 3 5.33 -9.04 -25.05
CA LEU A 3 5.90 -8.19 -23.98
C LEU A 3 4.86 -7.38 -23.21
N LYS A 4 3.77 -6.99 -23.88
CA LYS A 4 2.61 -6.31 -23.30
C LYS A 4 1.85 -7.19 -22.32
N ASP A 5 1.53 -8.43 -22.71
CA ASP A 5 0.85 -9.39 -21.83
C ASP A 5 1.70 -9.75 -20.61
N ASP A 6 3.01 -9.93 -20.80
CA ASP A 6 3.95 -10.18 -19.70
C ASP A 6 3.98 -9.03 -18.69
N LEU A 7 4.03 -7.77 -19.16
CA LEU A 7 3.96 -6.62 -18.26
C LEU A 7 2.61 -6.53 -17.54
N ARG A 8 1.51 -6.71 -18.28
CA ARG A 8 0.15 -6.69 -17.73
C ARG A 8 0.01 -7.70 -16.59
N GLN A 9 0.39 -8.96 -16.83
CA GLN A 9 0.28 -10.03 -15.85
C GLN A 9 1.14 -9.75 -14.61
N LYS A 10 2.33 -9.19 -14.79
CA LYS A 10 3.20 -8.78 -13.68
C LYS A 10 2.55 -7.69 -12.83
N MET A 11 1.98 -6.66 -13.45
CA MET A 11 1.28 -5.58 -12.74
C MET A 11 0.05 -6.10 -12.00
N GLU A 12 -0.76 -6.96 -12.65
CA GLU A 12 -1.94 -7.59 -12.04
C GLU A 12 -1.57 -8.39 -10.79
N THR A 13 -0.50 -9.18 -10.88
CA THR A 13 -0.01 -10.00 -9.76
C THR A 13 0.46 -9.10 -8.60
N GLN A 14 1.28 -8.09 -8.90
CA GLN A 14 1.80 -7.17 -7.89
C GLN A 14 0.69 -6.36 -7.20
N LEU A 15 -0.30 -5.87 -7.94
CA LEU A 15 -1.46 -5.19 -7.35
C LEU A 15 -2.21 -6.11 -6.39
N ALA A 16 -2.46 -7.36 -6.79
CA ALA A 16 -3.14 -8.33 -5.94
C ALA A 16 -2.33 -8.65 -4.66
N GLU A 17 -1.01 -8.77 -4.76
CA GLU A 17 -0.12 -8.95 -3.59
C GLU A 17 -0.14 -7.74 -2.65
N TRP A 18 -0.15 -6.52 -3.21
CA TRP A 18 -0.23 -5.30 -2.41
C TRP A 18 -1.60 -5.11 -1.77
N ASP A 19 -2.70 -5.45 -2.46
CA ASP A 19 -4.05 -5.46 -1.88
C ASP A 19 -4.11 -6.42 -0.69
N ALA A 20 -3.64 -7.66 -0.87
CA ALA A 20 -3.61 -8.64 0.21
C ALA A 20 -2.75 -8.17 1.39
N SER A 21 -1.65 -7.46 1.11
CA SER A 21 -0.82 -6.86 2.15
C SER A 21 -1.57 -5.74 2.88
N LEU A 22 -2.28 -4.88 2.15
CA LEU A 22 -3.10 -3.79 2.70
C LEU A 22 -4.15 -4.32 3.67
N GLU A 23 -4.87 -5.37 3.28
CA GLU A 23 -5.86 -5.99 4.16
C GLU A 23 -5.23 -6.48 5.45
N ARG A 24 -4.07 -7.16 5.39
CA ARG A 24 -3.35 -7.61 6.60
C ARG A 24 -2.96 -6.45 7.51
N PHE A 25 -2.52 -5.33 6.94
CA PHE A 25 -2.18 -4.15 7.73
C PHE A 25 -3.42 -3.49 8.34
N ARG A 26 -4.54 -3.43 7.61
CA ARG A 26 -5.83 -2.96 8.14
C ARG A 26 -6.33 -3.84 9.28
N GLU A 27 -6.23 -5.16 9.15
CA GLU A 27 -6.58 -6.10 10.22
C GLU A 27 -5.72 -5.88 11.47
N ARG A 28 -4.40 -5.79 11.29
CA ARG A 28 -3.47 -5.51 12.39
C ARG A 28 -3.76 -4.16 13.05
N LEU A 29 -4.06 -3.14 12.26
CA LEU A 29 -4.44 -1.82 12.76
C LEU A 29 -5.74 -1.89 13.57
N LYS A 30 -6.75 -2.63 13.09
CA LYS A 30 -8.02 -2.83 13.80
C LYS A 30 -7.79 -3.51 15.15
N GLU A 31 -6.93 -4.52 15.21
CA GLU A 31 -6.54 -5.16 16.47
C GLU A 31 -5.86 -4.17 17.43
N LEU A 32 -4.89 -3.39 16.93
CA LEU A 32 -4.19 -2.39 17.74
C LEU A 32 -5.13 -1.29 18.24
N GLN A 33 -6.08 -0.85 17.42
CA GLN A 33 -7.09 0.11 17.84
C GLN A 33 -7.95 -0.45 18.97
N ALA A 34 -8.46 -1.68 18.85
CA ALA A 34 -9.28 -2.31 19.88
C ALA A 34 -8.51 -2.45 21.21
N LYS A 35 -7.23 -2.82 21.15
CA LYS A 35 -6.38 -2.90 22.35
C LYS A 35 -6.06 -1.52 22.93
N ALA A 36 -5.85 -0.51 22.09
CA ALA A 36 -5.66 0.87 22.53
C ALA A 36 -6.91 1.41 23.26
N GLU A 37 -8.11 1.00 22.86
CA GLU A 37 -9.35 1.40 23.54
C GLU A 37 -9.47 0.86 24.97
N GLN A 38 -8.81 -0.26 25.27
CA GLN A 38 -8.73 -0.86 26.60
C GLN A 38 -7.71 -0.17 27.52
N LEU A 39 -6.81 0.65 26.97
CA LEU A 39 -5.90 1.47 27.76
C LEU A 39 -6.62 2.68 28.35
N GLU A 40 -6.01 3.27 29.38
CA GLU A 40 -6.47 4.51 30.00
C GLU A 40 -5.34 5.54 30.13
N GLY A 41 -5.72 6.80 30.35
CA GLY A 41 -4.78 7.89 30.56
C GLY A 41 -3.84 8.13 29.38
N GLN A 42 -2.58 8.46 29.68
CA GLN A 42 -1.59 8.87 28.68
C GLN A 42 -1.25 7.75 27.69
N ALA A 43 -1.23 6.49 28.13
CA ALA A 43 -0.93 5.36 27.26
C ALA A 43 -1.99 5.17 26.16
N LYS A 44 -3.26 5.42 26.48
CA LYS A 44 -4.35 5.44 25.49
C LYS A 44 -4.11 6.51 24.42
N THR A 45 -3.84 7.74 24.84
CA THR A 45 -3.65 8.87 23.93
C THR A 45 -2.48 8.63 22.98
N GLU A 46 -1.32 8.24 23.50
CA GLU A 46 -0.13 7.96 22.67
C GLU A 46 -0.40 6.83 21.66
N CYS A 47 -1.07 5.75 22.09
CA CYS A 47 -1.38 4.65 21.20
C CYS A 47 -2.42 5.02 20.14
N GLN A 48 -3.41 5.85 20.49
CA GLN A 48 -4.42 6.36 19.55
C GLN A 48 -3.82 7.28 18.48
N GLU A 49 -2.84 8.11 18.84
CA GLU A 49 -2.12 8.95 17.88
C GLU A 49 -1.34 8.09 16.87
N LEU A 50 -0.65 7.04 17.33
CA LEU A 50 0.06 6.10 16.45
C LEU A 50 -0.90 5.34 15.53
N VAL A 51 -2.05 4.90 16.06
CA VAL A 51 -3.12 4.26 15.26
C VAL A 51 -3.69 5.23 14.21
N SER A 52 -3.91 6.49 14.56
CA SER A 52 -4.38 7.50 13.60
C SER A 52 -3.36 7.72 12.48
N LYS A 53 -2.07 7.86 12.83
CA LYS A 53 -1.00 8.00 11.85
C LYS A 53 -0.92 6.80 10.89
N ALA A 54 -1.09 5.59 11.41
CA ALA A 54 -1.10 4.39 10.60
C ALA A 54 -2.34 4.32 9.66
N LYS A 55 -3.50 4.85 10.07
CA LYS A 55 -4.67 5.00 9.19
C LYS A 55 -4.39 5.92 8.01
N ASP A 56 -3.78 7.08 8.27
CA ASP A 56 -3.45 8.04 7.22
C ASP A 56 -2.45 7.43 6.20
N MET A 57 -1.47 6.65 6.68
CA MET A 57 -0.54 5.91 5.81
C MET A 57 -1.25 4.85 4.95
N ILE A 58 -2.25 4.16 5.50
CA ILE A 58 -3.08 3.20 4.76
C ILE A 58 -3.87 3.92 3.64
N HIS A 59 -4.50 5.05 3.93
CA HIS A 59 -5.19 5.84 2.91
C HIS A 59 -4.25 6.37 1.80
N GLU A 60 -3.03 6.78 2.16
CA GLU A 60 -2.02 7.17 1.16
C GLU A 60 -1.65 5.99 0.24
N LEU A 61 -1.47 4.80 0.83
CA LEU A 61 -1.16 3.58 0.08
C LEU A 61 -2.30 3.17 -0.85
N GLU A 62 -3.55 3.28 -0.41
CA GLU A 62 -4.74 3.04 -1.24
C GLU A 62 -4.75 3.96 -2.47
N THR A 63 -4.46 5.24 -2.26
CA THR A 63 -4.40 6.22 -3.35
C THR A 63 -3.30 5.87 -4.35
N LYS A 64 -2.13 5.43 -3.87
CA LYS A 64 -1.03 4.98 -4.74
C LYS A 64 -1.37 3.70 -5.49
N LEU A 65 -2.07 2.76 -4.85
CA LEU A 65 -2.53 1.54 -5.50
C LEU A 65 -3.56 1.84 -6.60
N GLU A 66 -4.46 2.80 -6.37
CA GLU A 66 -5.39 3.26 -7.40
C GLU A 66 -4.64 3.86 -8.61
N ALA A 67 -3.60 4.66 -8.39
CA ALA A 67 -2.74 5.15 -9.47
C ALA A 67 -2.07 3.99 -10.24
N GLY A 68 -1.60 2.96 -9.53
CA GLY A 68 -1.08 1.74 -10.16
C GLY A 68 -2.12 0.99 -10.99
N ARG A 69 -3.38 0.92 -10.54
CA ARG A 69 -4.48 0.32 -11.31
C ARG A 69 -4.76 1.10 -12.60
N LYS A 70 -4.72 2.43 -12.55
CA LYS A 70 -4.87 3.28 -13.75
C LYS A 70 -3.78 3.00 -14.77
N GLU A 71 -2.53 2.81 -14.34
CA GLU A 71 -1.45 2.43 -15.26
C GLU A 71 -1.68 1.03 -15.86
N LEU A 72 -2.21 0.08 -15.09
CA LEU A 72 -2.60 -1.24 -15.62
C LEU A 72 -3.72 -1.13 -16.66
N GLU A 73 -4.71 -0.27 -16.44
CA GLU A 73 -5.77 -0.01 -17.44
C GLU A 73 -5.19 0.54 -18.74
N ARG A 74 -4.24 1.49 -18.65
CA ARG A 74 -3.52 2.01 -19.83
C ARG A 74 -2.80 0.91 -20.61
N VAL A 75 -2.20 -0.07 -19.92
CA VAL A 75 -1.62 -1.26 -20.58
C VAL A 75 -2.71 -2.06 -21.28
N LYS A 76 -3.85 -2.29 -20.64
CA LYS A 76 -4.96 -3.07 -21.22
C LYS A 76 -5.51 -2.42 -22.49
N GLU A 77 -5.67 -1.10 -22.48
CA GLU A 77 -6.28 -0.32 -23.57
C GLU A 77 -5.34 -0.04 -24.74
N ALA A 78 -4.01 -0.03 -24.54
CA ALA A 78 -3.06 0.24 -25.61
C ALA A 78 -3.19 -0.78 -26.76
N THR A 79 -3.29 -0.32 -28.01
CA THR A 79 -3.17 -1.23 -29.17
C THR A 79 -1.72 -1.70 -29.33
N ASP A 80 -1.47 -2.74 -30.14
CA ASP A 80 -0.09 -3.20 -30.39
C ASP A 80 0.79 -2.12 -31.03
N GLU A 81 0.21 -1.26 -31.87
CA GLU A 81 0.90 -0.11 -32.47
C GLU A 81 1.22 0.96 -31.41
N ALA A 82 0.23 1.38 -30.63
CA ALA A 82 0.43 2.38 -29.57
C ALA A 82 1.33 1.88 -28.43
N TRP A 83 1.40 0.55 -28.22
CA TRP A 83 2.21 -0.06 -27.18
C TRP A 83 3.70 0.25 -27.33
N GLU A 84 4.21 0.22 -28.56
CA GLU A 84 5.64 0.47 -28.80
C GLU A 84 6.08 1.88 -28.37
N ASP A 85 5.20 2.87 -28.54
CA ASP A 85 5.42 4.25 -28.10
C ASP A 85 5.18 4.44 -26.59
N LEU A 86 4.22 3.72 -26.02
CA LEU A 86 3.78 3.93 -24.63
C LEU A 86 4.58 3.12 -23.60
N LYS A 87 5.16 1.98 -23.98
CA LYS A 87 5.75 1.00 -23.04
C LYS A 87 6.78 1.61 -22.09
N ALA A 88 7.67 2.47 -22.59
CA ALA A 88 8.72 3.07 -21.77
C ALA A 88 8.16 4.04 -20.72
N ASN A 89 7.13 4.81 -21.10
CA ASN A 89 6.45 5.74 -20.20
C ASN A 89 5.66 4.98 -19.13
N ILE A 90 4.90 3.95 -19.53
CA ILE A 90 4.13 3.11 -18.61
C ILE A 90 5.06 2.38 -17.63
N GLN A 91 6.15 1.78 -18.11
CA GLN A 91 7.12 1.11 -17.24
C GLN A 91 7.73 2.08 -16.22
N SER A 92 8.11 3.29 -16.67
CA SER A 92 8.65 4.32 -15.77
C SER A 92 7.63 4.78 -14.72
N ALA A 93 6.36 4.95 -15.12
CA ALA A 93 5.28 5.30 -14.19
C ALA A 93 5.04 4.17 -13.17
N TRP A 94 5.04 2.92 -13.63
CA TRP A 94 4.89 1.75 -12.79
C TRP A 94 6.02 1.60 -11.76
N ASP A 95 7.28 1.75 -12.16
CA ASP A 95 8.43 1.66 -11.25
C ASP A 95 8.40 2.76 -10.17
N ARG A 96 7.93 3.96 -10.52
CA ARG A 96 7.72 5.06 -9.55
C ARG A 96 6.59 4.72 -8.57
N ALA A 97 5.46 4.22 -9.07
CA ALA A 97 4.34 3.80 -8.22
C ALA A 97 4.77 2.70 -7.25
N LYS A 98 5.44 1.66 -7.77
CA LYS A 98 6.02 0.57 -7.00
C LYS A 98 6.94 1.09 -5.87
N SER A 99 7.91 1.92 -6.21
CA SER A 99 8.86 2.47 -5.23
C SER A 99 8.14 3.28 -4.14
N GLY A 100 7.13 4.07 -4.53
CA GLY A 100 6.32 4.86 -3.59
C GLY A 100 5.45 4.00 -2.66
N ILE A 101 4.98 2.85 -3.15
CA ILE A 101 4.21 1.86 -2.39
C ILE A 101 5.13 1.12 -1.41
N GLU A 102 6.27 0.58 -1.88
CA GLU A 102 7.26 -0.11 -1.03
C GLU A 102 7.76 0.79 0.11
N ALA A 103 8.04 2.06 -0.18
CA ALA A 103 8.44 3.03 0.83
C ALA A 103 7.31 3.39 1.81
N GLY A 104 6.05 3.34 1.38
CA GLY A 104 4.89 3.52 2.27
C GLY A 104 4.67 2.30 3.17
N TRP A 105 4.85 1.09 2.64
CA TRP A 105 4.77 -0.16 3.41
C TRP A 105 5.78 -0.21 4.55
N ALA A 106 7.03 0.18 4.29
CA ALA A 106 8.07 0.24 5.32
C ALA A 106 7.65 1.15 6.47
N ARG A 107 7.20 2.37 6.17
CA ARG A 107 6.75 3.35 7.16
C ARG A 107 5.53 2.88 7.94
N LEU A 108 4.55 2.28 7.26
CA LEU A 108 3.36 1.73 7.91
C LEU A 108 3.72 0.59 8.86
N LYS A 109 4.60 -0.32 8.43
CA LYS A 109 5.10 -1.40 9.29
C LYS A 109 5.78 -0.85 10.54
N GLU A 110 6.67 0.13 10.37
CA GLU A 110 7.34 0.78 11.50
C GLU A 110 6.35 1.45 12.46
N ALA A 111 5.30 2.12 11.95
CA ALA A 111 4.28 2.74 12.79
C ALA A 111 3.46 1.71 13.58
N LEU A 112 3.09 0.59 12.94
CA LEU A 112 2.35 -0.50 13.59
C LEU A 112 3.22 -1.25 14.62
N ASP A 113 4.50 -1.40 14.35
CA ASP A 113 5.46 -2.00 15.30
C ASP A 113 5.66 -1.09 16.52
N GLN A 114 5.73 0.24 16.33
CA GLN A 114 5.76 1.22 17.42
C GLN A 114 4.47 1.21 18.26
N ALA A 115 3.30 1.17 17.62
CA ALA A 115 2.04 1.08 18.35
C ALA A 115 1.96 -0.23 19.16
N SER A 116 2.39 -1.34 18.57
CA SER A 116 2.41 -2.64 19.24
C SER A 116 3.40 -2.69 20.40
N SER A 117 4.57 -2.06 20.30
CA SER A 117 5.54 -2.03 21.39
C SER A 117 5.04 -1.17 22.55
N LYS A 118 4.46 -0.01 22.26
CA LYS A 118 3.83 0.87 23.26
C LYS A 118 2.74 0.15 24.04
N LEU A 119 1.89 -0.59 23.35
CA LEU A 119 0.86 -1.41 23.96
C LEU A 119 1.41 -2.49 24.91
N LYS A 120 2.54 -3.12 24.56
CA LYS A 120 3.17 -4.16 25.42
C LYS A 120 3.88 -3.59 26.65
N SER A 121 4.28 -2.33 26.59
CA SER A 121 4.96 -1.64 27.70
C SER A 121 4.02 -0.88 28.63
N SER A 122 2.74 -0.75 28.25
CA SER A 122 1.68 -0.13 29.05
C SER A 122 1.01 -1.14 29.97
#